data_AF-A0A7L0RF44-F1
#
_entry.id   AF-A0A7L0RF44-F1
#
_cell.length_a   1.000
_cell.length_b   1.000
_cell.length_c   1.000
_cell.angle_alpha   90.00
_cell.angle_beta   90.00
_cell.angle_gamma   90.00
#
_symmetry.space_group_name_H-M   'P 1'
#
loop_
_entity.id
_entity.type
_entity.pdbx_description
1 polymer ?
#
loop_
_entity_poly.entity_id
_entity_poly.type
_entity_poly.pdbx_seq_one_letter_code
_entity_poly.pdbx_strand_id
1 'polypeptide(L)'
;MALKARALYNFQSENKEEISIQENEELVIFSENSLDGWLQGQNSRGETGLFPASYVEILRSRSGSNYTDYSSSPAGSPGHDSSFYTAPPNPGISYQGSFEDDDDDDWDDWDDACTVVEEPRSAPGTNGHPSPSLQYPAAYGHHQHPGYRPKPALERQDSMSSSKRGSVVGRNLNRFSCFVRSGVEAFILGDVPLMSKVAEVYSIEMGSKGPQWRANPHPFICSVEDPTKQTKFKGIKSYISYKLTPSNINSPVYRRYKHFDWLYNRLLHKFTVISVPHLPEKQATGRFEEDFIEKRKRRLILWMDHMTSHPVLSQYEGFQHFLCCRDEKQWKLGKRRAEKDEMVGASFLLTIQIPTEHQDLQDVEDRVDAFKAFSKKMDDSVLQLTNVASELVRKHVGGFRKEFQKLGSAFQAISHSFHMDPPYSSDALNNAISHTGKTYETVGEMFAEQPKNDLFLMLDTLSLYQGLLSNFPDIIHLQKGAFAKVKESQRMSDEGRMDQEEADGIRKRCRVVGFALQAEMNHFHERRVADFKRMMQSYLKQQIVFYQRVSQQLEKTLRMYDNL
;
A
#
# COMPACT_ATOMS: atom_id res chain seq x y z
N MET A 1 32.04 -17.97 10.38
CA MET A 1 32.31 -16.90 11.38
C MET A 1 31.03 -16.69 12.16
N ALA A 2 31.09 -16.53 13.48
CA ALA A 2 29.91 -16.17 14.25
C ALA A 2 29.52 -14.72 13.91
N LEU A 3 28.27 -14.49 13.52
CA LEU A 3 27.79 -13.16 13.19
C LEU A 3 27.42 -12.44 14.49
N LYS A 4 27.94 -11.23 14.67
CA LYS A 4 27.53 -10.36 15.77
C LYS A 4 26.34 -9.50 15.35
N ALA A 5 25.45 -9.21 16.29
CA ALA A 5 24.43 -8.19 16.16
C ALA A 5 24.37 -7.34 17.45
N ARG A 6 23.73 -6.18 17.35
CA ARG A 6 23.45 -5.29 18.48
C ARG A 6 21.95 -5.05 18.55
N ALA A 7 21.35 -5.22 19.72
CA ALA A 7 19.94 -4.91 19.94
C ALA A 7 19.68 -3.39 19.82
N LEU A 8 18.62 -3.03 19.10
CA LEU A 8 18.15 -1.66 18.88
C LEU A 8 17.01 -1.26 19.83
N TYR A 9 16.34 -2.23 20.44
CA TYR A 9 15.22 -2.03 21.36
C TYR A 9 15.19 -3.15 22.41
N ASN A 10 14.58 -2.88 23.56
CA ASN A 10 14.26 -3.92 24.54
C ASN A 10 13.18 -4.87 23.97
N PHE A 11 13.39 -6.18 24.13
CA PHE A 11 12.37 -7.21 23.88
C PHE A 11 12.34 -8.15 25.08
N GLN A 12 11.13 -8.43 25.56
CA GLN A 12 10.88 -9.34 26.68
C GLN A 12 10.26 -10.62 26.14
N SER A 13 10.89 -11.75 26.44
CA SER A 13 10.44 -13.08 26.02
C SER A 13 9.13 -13.47 26.72
N GLU A 14 8.11 -13.81 25.93
CA GLU A 14 6.83 -14.33 26.42
C GLU A 14 6.84 -15.87 26.50
N ASN A 15 7.69 -16.53 25.71
CA ASN A 15 7.78 -17.99 25.62
C ASN A 15 9.16 -18.55 25.97
N LYS A 16 9.23 -19.86 26.27
CA LYS A 16 10.48 -20.57 26.62
C LYS A 16 11.46 -20.78 25.46
N GLU A 17 11.03 -20.51 24.23
CA GLU A 17 11.85 -20.62 23.02
C GLU A 17 12.45 -19.26 22.61
N GLU A 18 12.03 -18.19 23.28
CA GLU A 18 12.50 -16.82 23.08
C GLU A 18 13.54 -16.45 24.15
N ILE A 19 14.36 -15.45 23.85
CA ILE A 19 15.24 -14.81 24.84
C ILE A 19 14.95 -13.31 24.92
N SER A 20 14.91 -12.78 26.14
CA SER A 20 14.85 -11.34 26.35
C SER A 20 16.17 -10.69 25.92
N ILE A 21 16.11 -9.55 25.24
CA ILE A 21 17.27 -8.75 24.83
C ILE A 21 17.07 -7.30 25.26
N GLN A 22 18.15 -6.64 25.69
CA GLN A 22 18.13 -5.22 26.10
C GLN A 22 18.74 -4.32 25.03
N GLU A 23 18.27 -3.07 24.93
CA GLU A 23 18.81 -2.09 24.00
C GLU A 23 20.34 -1.95 24.17
N ASN A 24 21.07 -1.97 23.04
CA ASN A 24 22.53 -1.99 22.94
C ASN A 24 23.24 -3.27 23.45
N GLU A 25 22.51 -4.34 23.78
CA GLU A 25 23.11 -5.65 24.07
C GLU A 25 23.78 -6.27 22.82
N GLU A 26 24.99 -6.81 22.95
CA GLU A 26 25.64 -7.62 21.91
C GLU A 26 25.06 -9.04 21.88
N LEU A 27 24.73 -9.52 20.68
CA LEU A 27 24.15 -10.83 20.41
C LEU A 27 25.02 -11.61 19.42
N VAL A 28 25.04 -12.94 19.55
CA VAL A 28 25.70 -13.85 18.60
C VAL A 28 24.64 -14.63 17.82
N ILE A 29 24.57 -14.44 16.51
CA ILE A 29 23.61 -15.10 15.62
C ILE A 29 24.17 -16.44 15.17
N PHE A 30 23.37 -17.51 15.31
CA PHE A 30 23.70 -18.87 14.89
C PHE A 30 23.18 -19.23 13.50
N SER A 31 22.15 -18.53 13.00
CA SER A 31 21.57 -18.76 11.67
C SER A 31 21.05 -17.45 11.06
N GLU A 32 21.43 -17.16 9.80
CA GLU A 32 20.85 -16.07 9.00
C GLU A 32 19.53 -16.48 8.30
N ASN A 33 19.05 -17.72 8.48
CA ASN A 33 17.75 -18.13 7.92
C ASN A 33 16.61 -17.48 8.73
N SER A 34 16.22 -16.28 8.33
CA SER A 34 15.06 -15.55 8.85
C SER A 34 13.75 -16.26 8.47
N LEU A 35 13.36 -17.23 9.30
CA LEU A 35 11.99 -17.73 9.30
C LEU A 35 11.08 -16.66 9.91
N ASP A 36 10.16 -16.14 9.11
CA ASP A 36 9.02 -15.31 9.55
C ASP A 36 9.39 -14.05 10.36
N GLY A 37 10.57 -13.46 10.10
CA GLY A 37 11.04 -12.24 10.76
C GLY A 37 11.75 -12.43 12.11
N TRP A 38 12.11 -13.66 12.48
CA TRP A 38 12.86 -13.97 13.70
C TRP A 38 14.30 -14.42 13.39
N LEU A 39 15.20 -14.22 14.35
CA LEU A 39 16.59 -14.70 14.32
C LEU A 39 16.86 -15.59 15.54
N GLN A 40 17.71 -16.61 15.35
CA GLN A 40 18.18 -17.47 16.43
C GLN A 40 19.60 -17.11 16.82
N GLY A 41 19.82 -16.91 18.12
CA GLY A 41 21.14 -16.55 18.64
C GLY A 41 21.25 -16.66 20.15
N GLN A 42 22.36 -16.15 20.67
CA GLN A 42 22.70 -16.10 22.08
C GLN A 42 22.93 -14.67 22.54
N ASN A 43 22.42 -14.32 23.71
CA ASN A 43 22.59 -12.99 24.31
C ASN A 43 23.84 -12.89 25.22
N SER A 44 24.09 -11.71 25.79
CA SER A 44 25.28 -11.46 26.63
C SER A 44 25.29 -12.28 27.92
N ARG A 45 24.13 -12.78 28.35
CA ARG A 45 23.94 -13.65 29.52
C ARG A 45 24.16 -15.14 29.21
N GLY A 46 24.41 -15.49 27.95
CA GLY A 46 24.61 -16.85 27.48
C GLY A 46 23.32 -17.62 27.20
N GLU A 47 22.15 -16.99 27.33
CA GLU A 47 20.84 -17.59 27.03
C GLU A 47 20.68 -17.69 25.51
N THR A 48 20.17 -18.83 25.01
CA THR A 48 19.98 -19.09 23.57
C THR A 48 18.51 -19.25 23.23
N GLY A 49 18.05 -18.59 22.18
CA GLY A 49 16.66 -18.66 21.72
C GLY A 49 16.39 -17.73 20.54
N LEU A 50 15.12 -17.44 20.32
CA LEU A 50 14.63 -16.57 19.26
C LEU A 50 14.43 -15.13 19.75
N PHE A 51 14.69 -14.16 18.86
CA PHE A 51 14.37 -12.74 19.02
C PHE A 51 13.99 -12.10 17.67
N PRO A 52 13.22 -11.01 17.64
CA PRO A 52 12.78 -10.40 16.37
C PRO A 52 13.95 -9.81 15.57
N ALA A 53 13.97 -10.07 14.26
CA ALA A 53 15.01 -9.55 13.36
C ALA A 53 14.98 -8.01 13.25
N SER A 54 13.81 -7.39 13.40
CA SER A 54 13.63 -5.94 13.40
C SER A 54 14.14 -5.25 14.67
N TYR A 55 14.44 -6.00 15.74
CA TYR A 55 14.92 -5.47 17.01
C TYR A 55 16.45 -5.46 17.11
N VAL A 56 17.17 -5.85 16.05
CA VAL A 56 18.63 -5.99 16.05
C VAL A 56 19.29 -5.49 14.76
N GLU A 57 20.52 -4.99 14.87
CA GLU A 57 21.37 -4.59 13.75
C GLU A 57 22.54 -5.58 13.61
N ILE A 58 22.72 -6.21 12.45
CA ILE A 58 23.81 -7.18 12.21
C ILE A 58 25.13 -6.46 11.91
N LEU A 59 26.11 -6.63 12.80
CA LEU A 59 27.44 -6.02 12.73
C LEU A 59 28.36 -6.83 11.79
N ARG A 60 28.25 -6.59 10.48
CA ARG A 60 29.12 -7.22 9.48
C ARG A 60 30.50 -6.55 9.43
N SER A 61 31.53 -7.26 9.88
CA SER A 61 32.93 -6.79 9.75
C SER A 61 33.34 -6.73 8.27
N ARG A 62 33.87 -5.58 7.85
CA ARG A 62 34.14 -5.26 6.44
C ARG A 62 35.52 -5.76 5.99
N SER A 63 35.68 -7.08 5.92
CA SER A 63 36.87 -7.72 5.32
C SER A 63 36.73 -7.78 3.79
N GLY A 64 37.57 -7.03 3.07
CA GLY A 64 37.37 -6.79 1.62
C GLY A 64 38.06 -7.79 0.68
N SER A 65 37.63 -7.76 -0.58
CA SER A 65 38.44 -8.17 -1.73
C SER A 65 38.05 -7.40 -3.00
N ASN A 66 39.06 -6.70 -3.53
CA ASN A 66 39.25 -6.01 -4.81
C ASN A 66 38.21 -6.22 -5.94
N TYR A 67 37.75 -5.11 -6.53
CA TYR A 67 37.82 -4.88 -7.98
C TYR A 67 37.98 -3.37 -8.30
N THR A 68 39.17 -3.02 -8.83
CA THR A 68 39.56 -1.88 -9.69
C THR A 68 38.86 -0.51 -9.62
N ASP A 69 39.67 0.50 -9.29
CA ASP A 69 39.75 1.88 -9.81
C ASP A 69 38.71 2.40 -10.81
N TYR A 70 38.23 3.64 -10.59
CA TYR A 70 38.72 4.82 -11.33
C TYR A 70 38.19 6.16 -10.75
N SER A 71 39.09 7.14 -10.56
CA SER A 71 38.85 8.61 -10.52
C SER A 71 37.87 9.23 -9.48
N SER A 72 38.05 10.47 -9.01
CA SER A 72 39.21 11.40 -8.99
C SER A 72 38.83 12.59 -8.08
N SER A 73 39.76 13.07 -7.25
CA SER A 73 39.63 14.35 -6.52
C SER A 73 40.83 15.26 -6.76
N PRO A 74 40.62 16.58 -6.91
CA PRO A 74 41.55 17.64 -6.49
C PRO A 74 40.96 18.36 -5.25
N ALA A 75 41.65 18.56 -4.11
CA ALA A 75 42.83 19.42 -3.87
C ALA A 75 42.54 20.92 -4.11
N GLY A 76 42.82 21.89 -3.22
CA GLY A 76 43.32 21.94 -1.82
C GLY A 76 42.58 23.07 -1.06
N SER A 77 42.99 23.67 0.07
CA SER A 77 44.27 23.77 0.80
C SER A 77 44.00 24.29 2.26
N PRO A 78 45.00 24.38 3.17
CA PRO A 78 44.76 24.29 4.63
C PRO A 78 44.71 25.63 5.39
N GLY A 79 44.21 25.58 6.64
CA GLY A 79 44.30 26.63 7.64
C GLY A 79 44.21 26.05 9.07
N HIS A 80 45.17 26.37 9.92
CA HIS A 80 45.37 25.82 11.27
C HIS A 80 44.76 26.79 12.30
N ASP A 81 44.02 26.30 13.30
CA ASP A 81 44.36 26.56 14.71
C ASP A 81 43.52 25.81 15.74
N SER A 82 44.18 25.51 16.87
CA SER A 82 43.69 24.73 17.99
C SER A 82 43.12 25.60 19.10
N SER A 83 42.10 25.14 19.82
CA SER A 83 41.81 25.58 21.20
C SER A 83 41.09 24.49 21.99
N PHE A 84 41.44 24.40 23.27
CA PHE A 84 40.98 23.39 24.24
C PHE A 84 39.67 23.77 24.96
N TYR A 85 39.26 22.90 25.90
CA TYR A 85 38.29 23.08 26.99
C TYR A 85 36.86 22.62 26.69
N THR A 86 36.47 21.40 27.08
CA THR A 86 36.11 20.89 28.44
C THR A 86 34.67 21.24 28.84
N ALA A 87 33.83 20.22 28.97
CA ALA A 87 32.44 20.33 29.43
C ALA A 87 32.32 20.26 30.98
N PRO A 88 31.33 20.96 31.55
CA PRO A 88 30.72 20.65 32.85
C PRO A 88 29.18 20.41 32.70
N PRO A 89 28.45 19.96 33.75
CA PRO A 89 27.57 18.79 33.57
C PRO A 89 26.06 19.01 33.78
N ASN A 90 25.33 17.95 33.46
CA ASN A 90 23.89 17.78 33.67
C ASN A 90 23.51 17.68 35.17
N PRO A 91 22.43 18.33 35.64
CA PRO A 91 21.73 17.98 36.88
C PRO A 91 20.47 17.17 36.57
N GLY A 92 20.43 15.91 37.01
CA GLY A 92 19.25 15.05 36.88
C GLY A 92 18.18 15.34 37.93
N ILE A 93 16.92 15.08 37.60
CA ILE A 93 15.83 14.92 38.56
C ILE A 93 15.15 13.57 38.28
N SER A 94 15.15 12.70 39.28
CA SER A 94 14.40 11.46 39.31
C SER A 94 12.97 11.72 39.80
N TYR A 95 11.96 11.21 39.10
CA TYR A 95 10.67 10.89 39.73
C TYR A 95 10.16 9.53 39.27
N GLN A 96 9.69 8.79 40.27
CA GLN A 96 9.15 7.45 40.18
C GLN A 96 7.63 7.56 40.13
N GLY A 97 6.99 7.04 39.10
CA GLY A 97 5.54 7.12 38.90
C GLY A 97 5.04 5.91 38.12
N SER A 98 4.15 5.15 38.74
CA SER A 98 3.42 4.03 38.14
C SER A 98 2.48 4.52 37.05
N PHE A 99 2.51 3.88 35.88
CA PHE A 99 1.45 4.00 34.89
C PHE A 99 0.44 2.89 35.12
N GLU A 100 -0.79 3.30 35.44
CA GLU A 100 -1.99 2.46 35.35
C GLU A 100 -2.45 2.44 33.89
N ASP A 101 -3.17 1.38 33.49
CA ASP A 101 -3.78 1.30 32.15
C ASP A 101 -4.87 2.39 32.00
N ASP A 102 -4.76 3.24 30.98
CA ASP A 102 -5.84 4.14 30.54
C ASP A 102 -6.48 3.59 29.24
N ASP A 103 -7.70 3.08 29.37
CA ASP A 103 -8.59 2.71 28.25
C ASP A 103 -9.05 3.98 27.50
N ASP A 104 -8.49 4.26 26.31
CA ASP A 104 -8.74 5.51 25.56
C ASP A 104 -9.43 5.29 24.19
N ASP A 105 -10.22 4.21 24.05
CA ASP A 105 -10.70 3.67 22.75
C ASP A 105 -12.22 3.92 22.42
N ASP A 106 -12.94 4.77 23.17
CA ASP A 106 -14.42 4.97 23.00
C ASP A 106 -14.86 6.32 22.38
N TRP A 107 -13.93 7.11 21.81
CA TRP A 107 -14.26 8.46 21.28
C TRP A 107 -14.53 8.55 19.76
N ASP A 108 -14.45 7.45 18.99
CA ASP A 108 -14.35 7.51 17.51
C ASP A 108 -15.70 7.49 16.72
N ASP A 109 -16.87 7.23 17.33
CA ASP A 109 -18.18 7.16 16.60
C ASP A 109 -18.76 8.55 16.22
N TRP A 110 -18.15 9.65 16.71
CA TRP A 110 -18.61 11.03 16.48
C TRP A 110 -18.00 11.73 15.24
N ASP A 111 -16.98 11.16 14.59
CA ASP A 111 -16.17 11.85 13.57
C ASP A 111 -16.87 11.96 12.17
N ASP A 112 -18.08 11.43 12.01
CA ASP A 112 -18.72 11.25 10.71
C ASP A 112 -19.67 12.38 10.26
N ALA A 113 -20.24 13.20 11.15
CA ALA A 113 -21.22 14.24 10.79
C ALA A 113 -20.72 15.20 9.68
N CYS A 114 -21.45 15.26 8.55
CA CYS A 114 -21.10 16.05 7.36
C CYS A 114 -22.30 16.82 6.79
N THR A 115 -22.49 18.08 7.21
CA THR A 115 -23.41 18.98 6.51
C THR A 115 -22.74 19.62 5.31
N VAL A 116 -23.23 19.32 4.11
CA VAL A 116 -22.95 20.13 2.92
C VAL A 116 -23.79 21.40 3.02
N VAL A 117 -23.16 22.57 2.91
CA VAL A 117 -23.87 23.86 2.83
C VAL A 117 -23.96 24.26 1.36
N GLU A 118 -25.16 24.19 0.79
CA GLU A 118 -25.52 24.99 -0.38
C GLU A 118 -26.07 26.33 0.10
N GLU A 119 -25.69 27.44 -0.55
CA GLU A 119 -26.23 28.77 -0.27
C GLU A 119 -27.56 29.01 -0.98
N PRO A 120 -28.58 29.55 -0.28
CA PRO A 120 -29.68 30.28 -0.89
C PRO A 120 -29.65 31.78 -0.52
N ARG A 121 -30.30 32.58 -1.38
CA ARG A 121 -30.20 34.05 -1.44
C ARG A 121 -31.15 34.78 -0.46
N SER A 122 -30.66 35.87 0.12
CA SER A 122 -31.36 37.14 0.41
C SER A 122 -32.65 37.21 1.26
N ALA A 123 -32.49 37.65 2.53
CA ALA A 123 -33.34 38.60 3.29
C ALA A 123 -34.75 38.15 3.84
N PRO A 124 -35.41 38.93 4.76
CA PRO A 124 -34.91 39.34 6.09
C PRO A 124 -35.95 39.29 7.27
N GLY A 125 -35.45 39.35 8.53
CA GLY A 125 -36.19 39.72 9.78
C GLY A 125 -36.86 38.58 10.57
N THR A 126 -37.25 38.69 11.86
CA THR A 126 -37.01 39.66 12.98
C THR A 126 -37.49 39.03 14.32
N ASN A 127 -36.95 39.48 15.48
CA ASN A 127 -37.37 39.16 16.88
C ASN A 127 -37.12 37.70 17.38
N GLY A 128 -36.89 37.40 18.67
CA GLY A 128 -36.67 38.23 19.87
C GLY A 128 -37.09 37.53 21.19
N HIS A 129 -36.29 37.68 22.27
CA HIS A 129 -36.53 37.34 23.70
C HIS A 129 -36.27 35.90 24.27
N PRO A 130 -35.99 35.76 25.61
CA PRO A 130 -35.15 34.68 26.18
C PRO A 130 -35.76 33.84 27.35
N SER A 131 -34.91 33.01 27.98
CA SER A 131 -35.16 31.93 28.96
C SER A 131 -35.72 32.30 30.35
N PRO A 132 -36.20 31.29 31.11
CA PRO A 132 -35.76 31.04 32.51
C PRO A 132 -35.59 29.51 32.84
N SER A 133 -34.43 29.04 33.33
CA SER A 133 -33.97 28.88 34.75
C SER A 133 -34.58 27.72 35.58
N LEU A 134 -33.75 26.85 36.19
CA LEU A 134 -33.67 26.60 37.65
C LEU A 134 -32.64 25.50 38.06
N GLN A 135 -32.28 25.49 39.35
CA GLN A 135 -31.15 24.75 39.98
C GLN A 135 -31.59 23.54 40.84
N TYR A 136 -30.62 22.70 41.25
CA TYR A 136 -30.72 21.76 42.39
C TYR A 136 -29.41 21.76 43.23
N PRO A 137 -29.46 21.55 44.56
CA PRO A 137 -28.29 21.49 45.47
C PRO A 137 -27.97 20.07 46.00
N ALA A 138 -26.92 19.95 46.84
CA ALA A 138 -26.41 18.72 47.48
C ALA A 138 -26.02 18.98 48.97
N ALA A 139 -25.48 18.10 49.83
CA ALA A 139 -24.90 16.75 49.72
C ALA A 139 -24.89 16.03 51.13
N TYR A 140 -24.10 14.94 51.27
CA TYR A 140 -23.69 14.24 52.54
C TYR A 140 -24.73 13.30 53.20
N GLY A 141 -24.43 12.12 53.78
CA GLY A 141 -23.19 11.29 54.00
C GLY A 141 -23.59 9.94 54.69
N HIS A 142 -22.75 9.03 55.25
CA HIS A 142 -21.29 8.82 55.33
C HIS A 142 -20.93 7.41 55.97
N HIS A 143 -19.62 7.08 56.11
CA HIS A 143 -18.98 6.05 56.99
C HIS A 143 -18.93 4.50 56.74
N GLN A 144 -17.68 4.02 56.58
CA GLN A 144 -16.94 2.93 57.30
C GLN A 144 -17.07 1.40 57.01
N HIS A 145 -15.88 0.77 56.89
CA HIS A 145 -15.51 -0.67 56.92
C HIS A 145 -15.14 -1.12 58.37
N PRO A 146 -14.74 -2.39 58.72
CA PRO A 146 -14.24 -3.53 57.90
C PRO A 146 -14.72 -4.96 58.29
N GLY A 147 -14.26 -6.00 57.55
CA GLY A 147 -14.39 -7.41 57.96
C GLY A 147 -13.68 -8.45 57.06
N TYR A 148 -12.75 -9.24 57.62
CA TYR A 148 -12.01 -10.33 56.95
C TYR A 148 -12.74 -11.68 57.10
N ARG A 149 -12.71 -12.56 56.08
CA ARG A 149 -12.64 -14.06 56.15
C ARG A 149 -12.43 -14.68 54.73
N PRO A 150 -12.04 -15.98 54.59
CA PRO A 150 -11.04 -16.36 53.60
C PRO A 150 -11.53 -17.18 52.39
N LYS A 151 -10.67 -17.29 51.36
CA LYS A 151 -10.87 -18.08 50.13
C LYS A 151 -10.88 -19.61 50.39
N PRO A 152 -11.77 -20.38 49.75
CA PRO A 152 -11.60 -21.83 49.54
C PRO A 152 -10.58 -22.12 48.43
N ALA A 153 -10.12 -23.38 48.36
CA ALA A 153 -9.07 -23.82 47.45
C ALA A 153 -9.57 -24.07 46.01
N LEU A 154 -8.64 -23.95 45.04
CA LEU A 154 -8.83 -24.37 43.66
C LEU A 154 -8.76 -25.90 43.55
N GLU A 155 -9.89 -26.54 43.30
CA GLU A 155 -9.89 -27.91 42.75
C GLU A 155 -9.74 -27.85 41.22
N ARG A 156 -8.82 -28.65 40.67
CA ARG A 156 -8.72 -28.87 39.23
C ARG A 156 -9.96 -29.61 38.75
N GLN A 157 -10.76 -28.96 37.90
CA GLN A 157 -11.87 -29.61 37.22
C GLN A 157 -11.48 -29.92 35.77
N ASP A 158 -10.81 -31.06 35.57
CA ASP A 158 -10.49 -31.60 34.25
C ASP A 158 -11.78 -31.85 33.46
N SER A 159 -12.10 -30.93 32.54
CA SER A 159 -13.36 -30.93 31.79
C SER A 159 -13.21 -31.72 30.50
N MET A 160 -13.23 -33.04 30.61
CA MET A 160 -13.42 -33.93 29.44
C MET A 160 -14.85 -33.79 28.89
N SER A 161 -15.08 -32.88 27.93
CA SER A 161 -16.13 -33.06 26.90
C SER A 161 -16.07 -32.04 25.76
N SER A 162 -15.42 -32.42 24.65
CA SER A 162 -15.81 -31.95 23.31
C SER A 162 -15.14 -32.81 22.24
N SER A 163 -15.73 -33.97 21.94
CA SER A 163 -15.28 -34.84 20.86
C SER A 163 -15.67 -34.26 19.49
N LYS A 164 -15.09 -33.11 19.11
CA LYS A 164 -14.99 -32.75 17.70
C LYS A 164 -14.09 -33.79 17.04
N ARG A 165 -14.54 -34.38 15.92
CA ARG A 165 -13.67 -35.20 15.06
C ARG A 165 -12.45 -34.34 14.72
N GLY A 166 -11.27 -34.73 15.21
CA GLY A 166 -10.03 -34.14 14.74
C GLY A 166 -9.82 -34.57 13.29
N SER A 167 -9.55 -33.61 12.41
CA SER A 167 -9.02 -33.90 11.07
C SER A 167 -7.85 -34.87 11.20
N VAL A 168 -7.89 -35.99 10.49
CA VAL A 168 -6.81 -36.99 10.53
C VAL A 168 -5.54 -36.45 9.85
N VAL A 169 -5.71 -35.50 8.91
CA VAL A 169 -4.64 -34.65 8.42
C VAL A 169 -4.19 -33.68 9.52
N GLY A 170 -2.89 -33.67 9.82
CA GLY A 170 -2.35 -32.80 10.87
C GLY A 170 -2.52 -31.33 10.51
N ARG A 171 -2.96 -30.49 11.45
CA ARG A 171 -2.97 -29.03 11.25
C ARG A 171 -1.55 -28.48 11.26
N ASN A 172 -1.30 -27.40 10.54
CA ASN A 172 0.00 -26.73 10.54
C ASN A 172 0.32 -26.18 11.94
N LEU A 173 1.50 -26.53 12.46
CA LEU A 173 1.96 -26.08 13.77
C LEU A 173 2.28 -24.57 13.79
N ASN A 174 2.67 -23.98 12.65
CA ASN A 174 2.87 -22.53 12.55
C ASN A 174 1.53 -21.80 12.34
N ARG A 175 0.88 -21.44 13.46
CA ARG A 175 -0.34 -20.60 13.52
C ARG A 175 -0.20 -19.21 12.90
N PHE A 176 1.02 -18.71 12.70
CA PHE A 176 1.29 -17.39 12.14
C PHE A 176 1.44 -17.39 10.62
N SER A 177 1.62 -18.57 10.01
CA SER A 177 1.71 -18.71 8.55
C SER A 177 0.46 -18.16 7.84
N CYS A 178 0.64 -17.52 6.68
CA CYS A 178 -0.46 -16.95 5.91
C CYS A 178 -1.54 -17.99 5.54
N PHE A 179 -1.14 -19.25 5.31
CA PHE A 179 -2.06 -20.38 5.06
C PHE A 179 -3.03 -20.67 6.23
N VAL A 180 -2.59 -20.48 7.47
CA VAL A 180 -3.44 -20.61 8.66
C VAL A 180 -4.22 -19.31 8.92
N ARG A 181 -3.56 -18.15 8.87
CA ARG A 181 -4.18 -16.83 9.16
C ARG A 181 -5.29 -16.44 8.20
N SER A 182 -5.19 -16.82 6.92
CA SER A 182 -6.24 -16.64 5.91
C SER A 182 -7.44 -17.58 6.11
N GLY A 183 -7.29 -18.61 6.97
CA GLY A 183 -8.24 -19.69 7.16
C GLY A 183 -8.32 -20.69 6.00
N VAL A 184 -7.46 -20.58 4.97
CA VAL A 184 -7.50 -21.51 3.83
C VAL A 184 -7.21 -22.94 4.28
N GLU A 185 -6.35 -23.18 5.27
CA GLU A 185 -6.20 -24.53 5.86
C GLU A 185 -7.55 -25.08 6.37
N ALA A 186 -8.30 -24.29 7.14
CA ALA A 186 -9.61 -24.69 7.67
C ALA A 186 -10.62 -24.96 6.53
N PHE A 187 -10.60 -24.17 5.45
CA PHE A 187 -11.42 -24.45 4.26
C PHE A 187 -11.02 -25.77 3.62
N ILE A 188 -9.73 -26.01 3.39
CA ILE A 188 -9.22 -27.25 2.77
C ILE A 188 -9.58 -28.47 3.61
N LEU A 189 -9.47 -28.40 4.94
CA LEU A 189 -9.85 -29.49 5.85
C LEU A 189 -11.38 -29.66 6.01
N GLY A 190 -12.19 -28.65 5.62
CA GLY A 190 -13.64 -28.69 5.77
C GLY A 190 -14.14 -28.24 7.15
N ASP A 191 -13.28 -27.57 7.93
CA ASP A 191 -13.59 -26.99 9.24
C ASP A 191 -14.44 -25.70 9.15
N VAL A 192 -14.57 -25.10 7.95
CA VAL A 192 -15.40 -23.90 7.73
C VAL A 192 -16.89 -24.26 7.76
N PRO A 193 -17.71 -23.68 8.66
CA PRO A 193 -19.14 -23.97 8.72
C PRO A 193 -19.87 -23.65 7.42
N LEU A 194 -20.73 -24.55 6.98
CA LEU A 194 -21.57 -24.32 5.79
C LEU A 194 -22.69 -23.32 6.13
N MET A 195 -22.60 -22.10 5.62
CA MET A 195 -23.57 -21.04 5.90
C MET A 195 -24.90 -21.27 5.18
N SER A 196 -26.02 -21.16 5.90
CA SER A 196 -27.37 -21.47 5.41
C SER A 196 -27.87 -20.58 4.25
N LYS A 197 -27.18 -19.50 3.93
CA LYS A 197 -27.48 -18.59 2.80
C LYS A 197 -26.20 -18.03 2.19
N VAL A 198 -25.70 -18.67 1.13
CA VAL A 198 -24.69 -18.08 0.24
C VAL A 198 -25.42 -17.14 -0.73
N ALA A 199 -25.41 -15.84 -0.43
CA ALA A 199 -26.10 -14.82 -1.22
C ALA A 199 -25.28 -14.29 -2.41
N GLU A 200 -23.95 -14.27 -2.27
CA GLU A 200 -23.01 -13.92 -3.34
C GLU A 200 -22.49 -15.18 -4.04
N VAL A 201 -22.41 -15.16 -5.37
CA VAL A 201 -21.87 -16.27 -6.17
C VAL A 201 -20.96 -15.70 -7.26
N TYR A 202 -19.70 -16.14 -7.29
CA TYR A 202 -18.73 -15.77 -8.32
C TYR A 202 -18.38 -17.03 -9.13
N SER A 203 -18.60 -16.99 -10.44
CA SER A 203 -18.32 -18.13 -11.32
C SER A 203 -16.94 -18.00 -11.97
N ILE A 204 -16.23 -19.12 -12.04
CA ILE A 204 -15.05 -19.31 -12.88
C ILE A 204 -15.47 -20.14 -14.09
N GLU A 205 -14.98 -19.77 -15.26
CA GLU A 205 -15.24 -20.43 -16.53
C GLU A 205 -13.93 -20.75 -17.26
N MET A 206 -13.99 -21.63 -18.25
CA MET A 206 -12.81 -22.03 -19.03
C MET A 206 -12.73 -21.18 -20.30
N GLY A 207 -11.71 -20.33 -20.36
CA GLY A 207 -11.37 -19.52 -21.52
C GLY A 207 -10.22 -20.10 -22.35
N SER A 208 -9.82 -19.39 -23.40
CA SER A 208 -8.74 -19.80 -24.31
C SER A 208 -7.35 -19.93 -23.65
N LYS A 209 -7.19 -19.40 -22.43
CA LYS A 209 -5.96 -19.48 -21.61
C LYS A 209 -6.15 -20.31 -20.33
N GLY A 210 -7.21 -21.10 -20.24
CA GLY A 210 -7.60 -21.83 -19.04
C GLY A 210 -8.59 -21.05 -18.16
N PRO A 211 -8.62 -21.29 -16.83
CA PRO A 211 -9.58 -20.67 -15.93
C PRO A 211 -9.57 -19.14 -15.97
N GLN A 212 -10.75 -18.53 -16.04
CA GLN A 212 -10.93 -17.07 -15.98
C GLN A 212 -12.16 -16.72 -15.12
N TRP A 213 -12.13 -15.56 -14.47
CA TRP A 213 -13.31 -15.04 -13.78
C TRP A 213 -14.40 -14.72 -14.81
N ARG A 214 -15.64 -15.20 -14.61
CA ARG A 214 -16.77 -14.77 -15.43
C ARG A 214 -16.93 -13.26 -15.34
N ALA A 215 -17.06 -12.59 -16.49
CA ALA A 215 -17.24 -11.15 -16.56
C ALA A 215 -18.44 -10.66 -15.73
N ASN A 216 -18.33 -9.46 -15.16
CA ASN A 216 -19.44 -8.80 -14.46
C ASN A 216 -20.62 -8.61 -15.43
N PRO A 217 -21.84 -9.09 -15.12
CA PRO A 217 -23.02 -8.96 -16.00
C PRO A 217 -23.48 -7.50 -16.20
N HIS A 218 -23.08 -6.60 -15.32
CA HIS A 218 -23.43 -5.18 -15.33
C HIS A 218 -22.16 -4.32 -15.22
N PRO A 219 -21.31 -4.31 -16.26
CA PRO A 219 -20.06 -3.56 -16.25
C PRO A 219 -20.33 -2.06 -16.20
N PHE A 220 -19.51 -1.34 -15.43
CA PHE A 220 -19.58 0.11 -15.28
C PHE A 220 -18.16 0.68 -15.08
N ILE A 221 -18.01 1.98 -15.22
CA ILE A 221 -16.80 2.72 -14.84
C ILE A 221 -17.16 3.79 -13.82
N CYS A 222 -16.18 4.27 -13.05
CA CYS A 222 -16.38 5.37 -12.12
C CYS A 222 -15.32 6.44 -12.32
N SER A 223 -15.73 7.68 -12.61
CA SER A 223 -14.79 8.81 -12.63
C SER A 223 -14.38 9.19 -11.21
N VAL A 224 -13.16 9.71 -11.07
CA VAL A 224 -12.68 10.37 -9.85
C VAL A 224 -12.31 11.80 -10.24
N GLU A 225 -13.22 12.73 -9.96
CA GLU A 225 -13.14 14.12 -10.36
C GLU A 225 -12.35 14.97 -9.33
N ASP A 226 -12.33 16.29 -9.51
CA ASP A 226 -11.43 17.16 -8.77
C ASP A 226 -11.67 17.17 -7.25
N PRO A 227 -10.58 17.15 -6.45
CA PRO A 227 -10.63 17.15 -5.01
C PRO A 227 -11.17 18.48 -4.46
N THR A 228 -12.26 18.43 -3.71
CA THR A 228 -12.81 19.59 -3.01
C THR A 228 -12.35 19.59 -1.55
N LYS A 229 -11.85 20.74 -1.08
CA LYS A 229 -11.56 20.95 0.35
C LYS A 229 -12.88 21.18 1.08
N GLN A 230 -13.24 20.26 1.96
CA GLN A 230 -14.44 20.33 2.80
C GLN A 230 -14.05 20.58 4.26
N THR A 231 -14.95 21.22 5.00
CA THR A 231 -14.77 21.53 6.43
C THR A 231 -15.81 20.80 7.28
N LYS A 232 -15.41 20.47 8.52
CA LYS A 232 -16.24 19.94 9.61
C LYS A 232 -16.14 20.91 10.79
N PHE A 233 -17.09 20.81 11.74
CA PHE A 233 -17.08 21.58 12.99
C PHE A 233 -16.87 23.09 12.76
N LYS A 234 -17.67 23.70 11.87
CA LYS A 234 -17.61 25.14 11.53
C LYS A 234 -16.22 25.65 11.10
N GLY A 235 -15.40 24.80 10.49
CA GLY A 235 -14.06 25.15 9.97
C GLY A 235 -12.89 24.55 10.74
N ILE A 236 -13.10 24.04 11.96
CA ILE A 236 -12.03 23.55 12.85
C ILE A 236 -11.27 22.36 12.26
N LYS A 237 -11.96 21.43 11.57
CA LYS A 237 -11.32 20.32 10.84
C LYS A 237 -11.53 20.49 9.34
N SER A 238 -10.45 20.45 8.54
CA SER A 238 -10.50 20.43 7.08
C SER A 238 -10.02 19.08 6.52
N TYR A 239 -10.60 18.62 5.41
CA TYR A 239 -10.18 17.42 4.69
C TYR A 239 -10.43 17.56 3.18
N ILE A 240 -9.79 16.70 2.40
CA ILE A 240 -10.02 16.59 0.96
C ILE A 240 -11.04 15.49 0.69
N SER A 241 -12.06 15.80 -0.11
CA SER A 241 -13.05 14.85 -0.62
C SER A 241 -12.94 14.75 -2.15
N TYR A 242 -13.04 13.53 -2.67
CA TYR A 242 -13.08 13.25 -4.10
C TYR A 242 -14.53 13.03 -4.51
N LYS A 243 -14.95 13.66 -5.61
CA LYS A 243 -16.24 13.41 -6.26
C LYS A 243 -16.11 12.16 -7.13
N LEU A 244 -16.97 11.18 -6.89
CA LEU A 244 -17.01 9.91 -7.62
C LEU A 244 -18.31 9.83 -8.40
N THR A 245 -18.26 9.55 -9.71
CA THR A 245 -19.45 9.45 -10.56
C THR A 245 -19.48 8.11 -11.29
N PRO A 246 -20.26 7.12 -10.82
CA PRO A 246 -20.46 5.84 -11.50
C PRO A 246 -21.31 5.99 -12.77
N SER A 247 -20.88 5.41 -13.88
CA SER A 247 -21.52 5.57 -15.21
C SER A 247 -22.91 4.92 -15.33
N ASN A 248 -23.23 3.96 -14.45
CA ASN A 248 -24.51 3.27 -14.40
C ASN A 248 -25.59 4.06 -13.63
N ILE A 249 -25.20 5.03 -12.80
CA ILE A 249 -26.11 5.76 -11.90
C ILE A 249 -26.10 7.26 -12.19
N ASN A 250 -24.98 7.82 -12.68
CA ASN A 250 -24.78 9.24 -13.02
C ASN A 250 -25.08 10.24 -11.89
N SER A 251 -25.29 9.76 -10.66
CA SER A 251 -25.38 10.58 -9.45
C SER A 251 -24.03 10.56 -8.74
N PRO A 252 -23.40 11.72 -8.50
CA PRO A 252 -22.12 11.75 -7.80
C PRO A 252 -22.26 11.45 -6.31
N VAL A 253 -21.22 10.84 -5.74
CA VAL A 253 -21.00 10.73 -4.28
C VAL A 253 -19.66 11.36 -3.91
N TYR A 254 -19.56 11.88 -2.69
CA TYR A 254 -18.31 12.46 -2.17
C TYR A 254 -17.67 11.53 -1.15
N ARG A 255 -16.36 11.26 -1.29
CA ARG A 255 -15.60 10.37 -0.41
C ARG A 255 -14.24 10.97 -0.03
N ARG A 256 -13.95 11.04 1.28
CA ARG A 256 -12.60 11.38 1.80
C ARG A 256 -11.68 10.17 1.76
N TYR A 257 -10.37 10.38 1.79
CA TYR A 257 -9.38 9.28 1.80
C TYR A 257 -9.64 8.24 2.91
N LYS A 258 -10.07 8.63 4.13
CA LYS A 258 -10.45 7.68 5.23
C LYS A 258 -11.56 6.70 4.80
N HIS A 259 -12.41 7.04 3.84
CA HIS A 259 -13.46 6.13 3.33
C HIS A 259 -12.89 5.11 2.31
N PHE A 260 -11.92 5.51 1.48
CA PHE A 260 -11.18 4.57 0.62
C PHE A 260 -10.39 3.58 1.48
N ASP A 261 -9.69 4.09 2.50
CA ASP A 261 -8.91 3.30 3.46
C ASP A 261 -9.78 2.26 4.20
N TRP A 262 -10.97 2.67 4.67
CA TRP A 262 -11.96 1.74 5.22
C TRP A 262 -12.32 0.63 4.22
N LEU A 263 -12.68 0.98 2.98
CA LEU A 263 -13.08 0.01 1.96
C LEU A 263 -11.92 -0.94 1.63
N TYR A 264 -10.71 -0.42 1.45
CA TYR A 264 -9.50 -1.22 1.20
C TYR A 264 -9.26 -2.27 2.29
N ASN A 265 -9.38 -1.88 3.57
CA ASN A 265 -9.27 -2.82 4.68
C ASN A 265 -10.42 -3.86 4.71
N ARG A 266 -11.62 -3.55 4.21
CA ARG A 266 -12.69 -4.54 4.03
C ARG A 266 -12.40 -5.50 2.87
N LEU A 267 -11.85 -5.00 1.75
CA LEU A 267 -11.47 -5.82 0.60
C LEU A 267 -10.38 -6.84 0.97
N LEU A 268 -9.32 -6.40 1.66
CA LEU A 268 -8.25 -7.29 2.15
C LEU A 268 -8.76 -8.36 3.12
N HIS A 269 -9.73 -8.02 3.97
CA HIS A 269 -10.32 -8.98 4.91
C HIS A 269 -11.24 -9.99 4.21
N LYS A 270 -11.97 -9.57 3.17
CA LYS A 270 -12.91 -10.43 2.44
C LYS A 270 -12.21 -11.37 1.45
N PHE A 271 -11.28 -10.84 0.66
CA PHE A 271 -10.73 -11.53 -0.51
C PHE A 271 -9.29 -12.01 -0.28
N THR A 272 -9.12 -13.31 -0.02
CA THR A 272 -7.83 -13.96 0.28
C THR A 272 -7.03 -14.41 -0.94
N VAL A 273 -7.69 -14.59 -2.09
CA VAL A 273 -7.11 -15.15 -3.32
C VAL A 273 -7.12 -14.17 -4.50
N ILE A 274 -7.41 -12.90 -4.24
CA ILE A 274 -7.51 -11.82 -5.24
C ILE A 274 -6.45 -10.76 -4.94
N SER A 275 -5.78 -10.25 -5.96
CA SER A 275 -4.78 -9.20 -5.81
C SER A 275 -5.46 -7.83 -5.72
N VAL A 276 -5.83 -7.42 -4.51
CA VAL A 276 -6.45 -6.11 -4.26
C VAL A 276 -5.44 -4.99 -4.54
N PRO A 277 -5.76 -3.98 -5.39
CA PRO A 277 -4.85 -2.88 -5.67
C PRO A 277 -4.61 -2.02 -4.42
N HIS A 278 -3.36 -1.69 -4.14
CA HIS A 278 -2.97 -0.88 -2.97
C HIS A 278 -3.39 0.59 -3.12
N LEU A 279 -3.74 1.23 -2.01
CA LEU A 279 -4.02 2.67 -1.98
C LEU A 279 -2.73 3.51 -1.98
N PRO A 280 -2.75 4.74 -2.56
CA PRO A 280 -1.63 5.67 -2.45
C PRO A 280 -1.43 6.15 -1.01
N GLU A 281 -0.17 6.28 -0.57
CA GLU A 281 0.25 6.51 0.81
C GLU A 281 -0.55 7.53 1.64
N LYS A 282 -0.64 7.26 2.95
CA LYS A 282 -1.08 8.21 3.97
C LYS A 282 0.05 9.20 4.27
N GLN A 283 -0.22 10.50 4.14
CA GLN A 283 0.71 11.57 4.49
C GLN A 283 -0.01 12.54 5.45
N ALA A 284 0.63 12.87 6.58
CA ALA A 284 0.09 13.78 7.60
C ALA A 284 0.50 15.23 7.32
N THR A 285 1.81 15.48 7.26
CA THR A 285 2.42 16.75 6.84
C THR A 285 2.26 16.95 5.33
N GLY A 286 2.08 18.18 4.86
CA GLY A 286 1.92 18.47 3.42
C GLY A 286 0.62 17.96 2.79
N ARG A 287 -0.35 17.44 3.58
CA ARG A 287 -1.60 16.85 3.07
C ARG A 287 -2.53 17.77 2.25
N PHE A 288 -2.21 19.07 2.20
CA PHE A 288 -2.92 20.09 1.43
C PHE A 288 -2.08 20.67 0.27
N GLU A 289 -0.88 20.15 0.03
CA GLU A 289 -0.04 20.53 -1.11
C GLU A 289 -0.66 20.04 -2.42
N GLU A 290 -0.60 20.89 -3.46
CA GLU A 290 -1.25 20.64 -4.74
C GLU A 290 -0.67 19.42 -5.46
N ASP A 291 0.66 19.36 -5.61
CA ASP A 291 1.36 18.22 -6.24
C ASP A 291 1.03 16.88 -5.53
N PHE A 292 0.88 16.90 -4.20
CA PHE A 292 0.50 15.72 -3.41
C PHE A 292 -0.95 15.30 -3.65
N ILE A 293 -1.88 16.27 -3.62
CA ILE A 293 -3.30 16.05 -3.90
C ILE A 293 -3.48 15.52 -5.33
N GLU A 294 -2.76 16.07 -6.30
CA GLU A 294 -2.82 15.67 -7.71
C GLU A 294 -2.26 14.26 -7.93
N LYS A 295 -1.06 13.95 -7.38
CA LYS A 295 -0.47 12.60 -7.39
C LYS A 295 -1.42 11.57 -6.77
N ARG A 296 -2.03 11.89 -5.63
CA ARG A 296 -3.02 11.03 -4.98
C ARG A 296 -4.26 10.84 -5.86
N LYS A 297 -4.79 11.91 -6.49
CA LYS A 297 -5.93 11.82 -7.43
C LYS A 297 -5.60 10.86 -8.58
N ARG A 298 -4.45 11.02 -9.26
CA ARG A 298 -4.04 10.14 -10.37
C ARG A 298 -3.96 8.67 -9.95
N ARG A 299 -3.41 8.38 -8.77
CA ARG A 299 -3.35 7.01 -8.23
C ARG A 299 -4.72 6.47 -7.81
N LEU A 300 -5.62 7.30 -7.26
CA LEU A 300 -7.00 6.91 -6.96
C LEU A 300 -7.83 6.65 -8.24
N ILE A 301 -7.55 7.34 -9.35
CA ILE A 301 -8.13 7.03 -10.67
C ILE A 301 -7.70 5.63 -11.13
N LEU A 302 -6.40 5.31 -11.07
CA LEU A 302 -5.88 3.99 -11.44
C LEU A 302 -6.44 2.88 -10.54
N TRP A 303 -6.52 3.13 -9.23
CA TRP A 303 -7.14 2.23 -8.26
C TRP A 303 -8.61 1.97 -8.59
N MET A 304 -9.38 3.03 -8.88
CA MET A 304 -10.80 2.93 -9.25
C MET A 304 -11.01 2.19 -10.57
N ASP A 305 -10.22 2.48 -11.61
CA ASP A 305 -10.28 1.80 -12.90
C ASP A 305 -10.01 0.30 -12.74
N HIS A 306 -8.99 -0.08 -11.95
CA HIS A 306 -8.72 -1.47 -11.61
C HIS A 306 -9.92 -2.12 -10.90
N MET A 307 -10.41 -1.52 -9.80
CA MET A 307 -11.56 -1.99 -9.03
C MET A 307 -12.83 -2.18 -9.85
N THR A 308 -13.14 -1.25 -10.77
CA THR A 308 -14.31 -1.36 -11.66
C THR A 308 -14.12 -2.36 -12.81
N SER A 309 -12.88 -2.57 -13.27
CA SER A 309 -12.58 -3.53 -14.32
C SER A 309 -12.47 -4.98 -13.84
N HIS A 310 -12.27 -5.20 -12.54
CA HIS A 310 -12.13 -6.53 -11.96
C HIS A 310 -13.49 -7.23 -11.82
N PRO A 311 -13.72 -8.43 -12.38
CA PRO A 311 -15.03 -9.08 -12.38
C PRO A 311 -15.61 -9.36 -10.98
N VAL A 312 -14.81 -9.83 -10.03
CA VAL A 312 -15.22 -10.03 -8.63
C VAL A 312 -15.36 -8.71 -7.86
N LEU A 313 -14.28 -7.92 -7.72
CA LEU A 313 -14.25 -6.72 -6.88
C LEU A 313 -15.32 -5.67 -7.27
N SER A 314 -15.63 -5.53 -8.57
CA SER A 314 -16.67 -4.61 -9.04
C SER A 314 -18.10 -4.98 -8.60
N GLN A 315 -18.35 -6.24 -8.23
CA GLN A 315 -19.66 -6.75 -7.80
C GLN A 315 -19.87 -6.72 -6.27
N TYR A 316 -18.82 -6.47 -5.48
CA TYR A 316 -18.89 -6.50 -4.01
C TYR A 316 -19.91 -5.49 -3.45
N GLU A 317 -20.83 -5.95 -2.58
CA GLU A 317 -21.86 -5.09 -1.97
C GLU A 317 -21.26 -3.87 -1.26
N GLY A 318 -20.16 -4.03 -0.53
CA GLY A 318 -19.50 -2.91 0.15
C GLY A 318 -18.90 -1.86 -0.79
N PHE A 319 -18.46 -2.27 -1.99
CA PHE A 319 -18.01 -1.35 -3.04
C PHE A 319 -19.18 -0.65 -3.74
N GLN A 320 -20.27 -1.38 -4.00
CA GLN A 320 -21.51 -0.78 -4.51
C GLN A 320 -22.07 0.24 -3.51
N HIS A 321 -22.15 -0.07 -2.22
CA HIS A 321 -22.54 0.87 -1.17
C HIS A 321 -21.60 2.10 -1.11
N PHE A 322 -20.28 1.88 -1.24
CA PHE A 322 -19.28 2.95 -1.34
C PHE A 322 -19.54 3.90 -2.51
N LEU A 323 -19.98 3.42 -3.66
CA LEU A 323 -20.25 4.23 -4.85
C LEU A 323 -21.64 4.85 -4.90
N CYS A 324 -22.65 4.21 -4.29
CA CYS A 324 -24.06 4.56 -4.49
C CYS A 324 -24.67 5.35 -3.32
N CYS A 325 -24.15 5.19 -2.09
CA CYS A 325 -24.80 5.74 -0.90
C CYS A 325 -24.63 7.26 -0.77
N ARG A 326 -25.75 8.00 -0.76
CA ARG A 326 -25.78 9.47 -0.62
C ARG A 326 -26.16 9.95 0.78
N ASP A 327 -26.98 9.20 1.50
CA ASP A 327 -27.45 9.55 2.85
C ASP A 327 -26.45 9.11 3.94
N GLU A 328 -26.25 9.93 4.97
CA GLU A 328 -25.27 9.67 6.04
C GLU A 328 -25.71 8.55 6.99
N LYS A 329 -27.02 8.40 7.25
CA LYS A 329 -27.54 7.34 8.13
C LYS A 329 -27.46 5.98 7.44
N GLN A 330 -27.83 5.93 6.15
CA GLN A 330 -27.63 4.76 5.30
C GLN A 330 -26.15 4.43 5.14
N TRP A 331 -25.28 5.44 5.03
CA TRP A 331 -23.83 5.23 4.96
C TRP A 331 -23.33 4.44 6.16
N LYS A 332 -23.63 4.89 7.38
CA LYS A 332 -23.28 4.20 8.64
C LYS A 332 -23.89 2.79 8.72
N LEU A 333 -25.14 2.60 8.27
CA LEU A 333 -25.79 1.29 8.30
C LEU A 333 -25.13 0.28 7.34
N GLY A 334 -24.86 0.67 6.09
CA GLY A 334 -24.18 -0.20 5.12
C GLY A 334 -22.70 -0.42 5.45
N LYS A 335 -22.03 0.55 6.07
CA LYS A 335 -20.69 0.40 6.66
C LYS A 335 -20.69 -0.72 7.70
N ARG A 336 -21.59 -0.63 8.69
CA ARG A 336 -21.77 -1.64 9.75
C ARG A 336 -22.24 -3.01 9.21
N ARG A 337 -22.95 -3.06 8.07
CA ARG A 337 -23.28 -4.31 7.36
C ARG A 337 -22.04 -4.98 6.78
N ALA A 338 -21.24 -4.24 6.00
CA ALA A 338 -19.99 -4.74 5.41
C ALA A 338 -18.91 -5.09 6.46
N GLU A 339 -18.96 -4.48 7.64
CA GLU A 339 -18.11 -4.84 8.78
C GLU A 339 -18.52 -6.15 9.47
N LYS A 340 -19.79 -6.57 9.33
CA LYS A 340 -20.36 -7.81 9.87
C LYS A 340 -20.52 -8.93 8.81
N ASP A 341 -19.86 -8.79 7.66
CA ASP A 341 -19.86 -9.82 6.62
C ASP A 341 -19.15 -11.09 7.12
N GLU A 342 -19.88 -12.21 7.18
CA GLU A 342 -19.37 -13.53 7.56
C GLU A 342 -18.71 -14.26 6.39
N MET A 343 -18.97 -13.85 5.14
CA MET A 343 -18.45 -14.44 3.90
C MET A 343 -17.11 -13.80 3.52
N VAL A 344 -16.18 -13.85 4.47
CA VAL A 344 -14.82 -13.27 4.44
C VAL A 344 -13.75 -14.35 4.57
N GLY A 345 -12.50 -14.03 4.24
CA GLY A 345 -11.37 -14.93 4.46
C GLY A 345 -11.49 -16.26 3.71
N ALA A 346 -11.64 -17.34 4.48
CA ALA A 346 -11.88 -18.69 4.01
C ALA A 346 -13.32 -18.95 3.55
N SER A 347 -14.30 -18.31 4.20
CA SER A 347 -15.72 -18.45 3.87
C SER A 347 -16.04 -17.89 2.48
N PHE A 348 -15.29 -16.88 2.02
CA PHE A 348 -15.36 -16.38 0.65
C PHE A 348 -15.19 -17.50 -0.40
N LEU A 349 -14.34 -18.50 -0.15
CA LEU A 349 -14.12 -19.60 -1.11
C LEU A 349 -15.37 -20.46 -1.33
N LEU A 350 -16.34 -20.48 -0.40
CA LEU A 350 -17.64 -21.13 -0.58
C LEU A 350 -18.56 -20.41 -1.59
N THR A 351 -18.28 -19.14 -1.91
CA THR A 351 -19.01 -18.36 -2.93
C THR A 351 -18.56 -18.68 -4.36
N ILE A 352 -17.42 -19.38 -4.52
CA ILE A 352 -16.79 -19.62 -5.82
C ILE A 352 -17.35 -20.89 -6.46
N GLN A 353 -17.97 -20.74 -7.63
CA GLN A 353 -18.38 -21.86 -8.48
C GLN A 353 -17.29 -22.14 -9.52
N ILE A 354 -16.74 -23.36 -9.50
CA ILE A 354 -15.73 -23.81 -10.46
C ILE A 354 -16.32 -24.65 -11.61
N PRO A 355 -15.65 -24.72 -12.77
CA PRO A 355 -15.98 -25.66 -13.84
C PRO A 355 -15.96 -27.12 -13.38
N THR A 356 -16.72 -27.97 -14.09
CA THR A 356 -16.69 -29.43 -13.90
C THR A 356 -15.45 -30.10 -14.49
N GLU A 357 -14.71 -29.40 -15.35
CA GLU A 357 -13.48 -29.86 -15.98
C GLU A 357 -12.41 -30.24 -14.95
N HIS A 358 -11.71 -31.33 -15.23
CA HIS A 358 -10.63 -31.85 -14.39
C HIS A 358 -9.30 -31.37 -14.95
N GLN A 359 -8.54 -30.65 -14.14
CA GLN A 359 -7.14 -30.30 -14.42
C GLN A 359 -6.25 -31.29 -13.67
N ASP A 360 -5.14 -31.67 -14.30
CA ASP A 360 -4.08 -32.38 -13.58
C ASP A 360 -3.43 -31.46 -12.54
N LEU A 361 -3.09 -32.00 -11.36
CA LEU A 361 -2.57 -31.20 -10.25
C LEU A 361 -1.11 -30.79 -10.46
N GLN A 362 -0.31 -31.61 -11.15
CA GLN A 362 1.08 -31.27 -11.49
C GLN A 362 1.11 -30.15 -12.54
N ASP A 363 0.27 -30.23 -13.58
CA ASP A 363 0.12 -29.15 -14.57
C ASP A 363 -0.23 -27.81 -13.93
N VAL A 364 -1.06 -27.80 -12.87
CA VAL A 364 -1.41 -26.56 -12.15
C VAL A 364 -0.28 -26.11 -11.24
N GLU A 365 0.42 -27.03 -10.56
CA GLU A 365 1.58 -26.69 -9.72
C GLU A 365 2.72 -26.08 -10.56
N ASP A 366 3.04 -26.65 -11.72
CA ASP A 366 4.05 -26.17 -12.67
C ASP A 366 3.68 -24.78 -13.21
N ARG A 367 2.40 -24.53 -13.53
CA ARG A 367 1.90 -23.20 -13.94
C ARG A 367 2.05 -22.17 -12.83
N VAL A 368 1.75 -22.53 -11.58
CA VAL A 368 1.87 -21.65 -10.41
C VAL A 368 3.35 -21.33 -10.14
N ASP A 369 4.27 -22.28 -10.28
CA ASP A 369 5.70 -22.01 -10.13
C ASP A 369 6.30 -21.20 -11.28
N ALA A 370 5.86 -21.43 -12.52
CA ALA A 370 6.21 -20.57 -13.64
C ALA A 370 5.73 -19.12 -13.40
N PHE A 371 4.50 -18.93 -12.90
CA PHE A 371 3.99 -17.61 -12.54
C PHE A 371 4.73 -16.99 -11.35
N LYS A 372 5.13 -17.76 -10.34
CA LYS A 372 5.96 -17.30 -9.21
C LYS A 372 7.32 -16.77 -9.67
N ALA A 373 7.97 -17.47 -10.59
CA ALA A 373 9.23 -17.02 -11.18
C ALA A 373 9.04 -15.75 -12.01
N PHE A 374 7.96 -15.70 -12.80
CA PHE A 374 7.58 -14.52 -13.59
C PHE A 374 7.27 -13.30 -12.70
N SER A 375 6.46 -13.45 -11.65
CA SER A 375 6.00 -12.31 -10.83
C SER A 375 7.16 -11.68 -10.08
N LYS A 376 8.05 -12.50 -9.50
CA LYS A 376 9.31 -12.01 -8.92
C LYS A 376 10.16 -11.25 -9.93
N LYS A 377 10.38 -11.82 -11.13
CA LYS A 377 11.19 -11.14 -12.14
C LYS A 377 10.53 -9.86 -12.68
N MET A 378 9.20 -9.81 -12.72
CA MET A 378 8.46 -8.61 -13.08
C MET A 378 8.62 -7.53 -12.00
N ASP A 379 8.55 -7.88 -10.72
CA ASP A 379 8.72 -6.94 -9.61
C ASP A 379 10.11 -6.29 -9.62
N ASP A 380 11.17 -7.09 -9.74
CA ASP A 380 12.56 -6.60 -9.91
C ASP A 380 12.67 -5.60 -11.08
N SER A 381 12.00 -5.91 -12.20
CA SER A 381 12.08 -5.11 -13.43
C SER A 381 11.23 -3.83 -13.38
N VAL A 382 10.07 -3.89 -12.69
CA VAL A 382 9.22 -2.73 -12.42
C VAL A 382 9.94 -1.78 -11.46
N LEU A 383 10.55 -2.29 -10.39
CA LEU A 383 11.37 -1.51 -9.46
C LEU A 383 12.55 -0.83 -10.18
N GLN A 384 13.26 -1.55 -11.05
CA GLN A 384 14.33 -0.98 -11.87
C GLN A 384 13.82 0.18 -12.73
N LEU A 385 12.69 0.02 -13.42
CA LEU A 385 12.12 1.07 -14.27
C LEU A 385 11.61 2.27 -13.44
N THR A 386 10.99 2.03 -12.29
CA THR A 386 10.58 3.08 -11.33
C THR A 386 11.77 3.92 -10.88
N ASN A 387 12.91 3.28 -10.58
CA ASN A 387 14.13 3.99 -10.19
C ASN A 387 14.68 4.87 -11.31
N VAL A 388 14.81 4.32 -12.53
CA VAL A 388 15.30 5.06 -13.71
C VAL A 388 14.37 6.21 -14.08
N ALA A 389 13.05 5.99 -14.09
CA ALA A 389 12.07 7.04 -14.36
C ALA A 389 12.10 8.15 -13.28
N SER A 390 12.24 7.79 -12.01
CA SER A 390 12.36 8.76 -10.91
C SER A 390 13.65 9.59 -10.96
N GLU A 391 14.76 8.99 -11.39
CA GLU A 391 16.00 9.71 -11.65
C GLU A 391 15.84 10.67 -12.85
N LEU A 392 15.17 10.21 -13.91
CA LEU A 392 14.92 11.01 -15.11
C LEU A 392 14.03 12.22 -14.82
N VAL A 393 13.01 12.09 -13.97
CA VAL A 393 12.22 13.22 -13.42
C VAL A 393 13.14 14.26 -12.77
N ARG A 394 14.04 13.81 -11.88
CA ARG A 394 14.97 14.70 -11.16
C ARG A 394 15.93 15.42 -12.11
N LYS A 395 16.40 14.73 -13.16
CA LYS A 395 17.22 15.30 -14.23
C LYS A 395 16.46 16.34 -15.06
N HIS A 396 15.18 16.12 -15.37
CA HIS A 396 14.33 17.09 -16.07
C HIS A 396 14.11 18.38 -15.27
N VAL A 397 13.59 18.26 -14.04
CA VAL A 397 13.24 19.42 -13.18
C VAL A 397 14.48 20.23 -12.77
N GLY A 398 15.62 19.56 -12.53
CA GLY A 398 16.84 20.18 -12.05
C GLY A 398 17.94 20.34 -13.10
N GLY A 399 18.48 19.22 -13.60
CA GLY A 399 19.71 19.20 -14.41
C GLY A 399 19.55 19.84 -15.78
N PHE A 400 18.63 19.34 -16.60
CA PHE A 400 18.40 19.83 -17.96
C PHE A 400 17.98 21.30 -17.96
N ARG A 401 17.06 21.69 -17.06
CA ARG A 401 16.67 23.10 -16.85
C ARG A 401 17.88 24.00 -16.65
N LYS A 402 18.79 23.64 -15.73
CA LYS A 402 19.99 24.44 -15.41
C LYS A 402 20.98 24.55 -16.57
N GLU A 403 21.25 23.46 -17.29
CA GLU A 403 22.19 23.50 -18.42
C GLU A 403 21.64 24.36 -19.58
N PHE A 404 20.34 24.26 -19.87
CA PHE A 404 19.71 25.10 -20.89
C PHE A 404 19.62 26.59 -20.48
N GLN A 405 19.31 26.88 -19.22
CA GLN A 405 19.39 28.25 -18.68
C GLN A 405 20.81 28.82 -18.79
N LYS A 406 21.84 28.06 -18.39
CA LYS A 406 23.25 28.46 -18.47
C LYS A 406 23.70 28.75 -19.91
N LEU A 407 23.29 27.92 -20.86
CA LEU A 407 23.52 28.17 -22.30
C LEU A 407 22.79 29.44 -22.76
N GLY A 408 21.55 29.63 -22.32
CA GLY A 408 20.75 30.81 -22.64
C GLY A 408 21.38 32.12 -22.17
N SER A 409 21.79 32.17 -20.90
CA SER A 409 22.46 33.33 -20.31
C SER A 409 23.82 33.62 -20.95
N ALA A 410 24.55 32.60 -21.43
CA ALA A 410 25.80 32.79 -22.17
C ALA A 410 25.59 33.50 -23.51
N PHE A 411 24.54 33.15 -24.27
CA PHE A 411 24.17 33.88 -25.49
C PHE A 411 23.75 35.33 -25.18
N GLN A 412 22.99 35.55 -24.11
CA GLN A 412 22.61 36.91 -23.70
C GLN A 412 23.84 37.76 -23.31
N ALA A 413 24.84 37.17 -22.65
CA ALA A 413 26.08 37.85 -22.32
C ALA A 413 26.90 38.25 -23.56
N ILE A 414 26.98 37.38 -24.58
CA ILE A 414 27.64 37.70 -25.86
C ILE A 414 26.90 38.86 -26.55
N SER A 415 25.58 38.79 -26.64
CA SER A 415 24.75 39.88 -27.17
C SER A 415 24.97 41.19 -26.43
N HIS A 416 25.06 41.17 -25.09
CA HIS A 416 25.35 42.36 -24.31
C HIS A 416 26.72 42.97 -24.64
N SER A 417 27.77 42.14 -24.72
CA SER A 417 29.11 42.59 -25.11
C SER A 417 29.14 43.25 -26.49
N PHE A 418 28.37 42.74 -27.47
CA PHE A 418 28.32 43.32 -28.82
C PHE A 418 27.61 44.68 -28.88
N HIS A 419 26.75 45.02 -27.92
CA HIS A 419 26.17 46.37 -27.81
C HIS A 419 27.13 47.41 -27.21
N MET A 420 28.29 47.00 -26.69
CA MET A 420 29.21 47.92 -25.98
C MET A 420 30.03 48.82 -26.92
N ASP A 421 30.02 48.56 -28.24
CA ASP A 421 30.72 49.37 -29.25
C ASP A 421 29.76 49.81 -30.38
N PRO A 422 28.91 50.83 -30.14
CA PRO A 422 27.79 51.16 -31.03
C PRO A 422 28.15 51.44 -32.50
N PRO A 423 29.27 52.10 -32.87
CA PRO A 423 29.63 52.33 -34.27
C PRO A 423 29.87 51.07 -35.10
N TYR A 424 30.13 49.93 -34.44
CA TYR A 424 30.38 48.62 -35.08
C TYR A 424 29.32 47.56 -34.67
N SER A 425 28.29 47.96 -33.92
CA SER A 425 27.19 47.09 -33.49
C SER A 425 26.23 46.80 -34.65
N SER A 426 25.79 45.54 -34.77
CA SER A 426 24.61 45.16 -35.57
C SER A 426 23.47 44.81 -34.62
N ASP A 427 22.56 45.75 -34.41
CA ASP A 427 21.41 45.55 -33.51
C ASP A 427 20.54 44.35 -33.94
N ALA A 428 20.43 44.10 -35.25
CA ALA A 428 19.69 42.95 -35.76
C ALA A 428 20.33 41.61 -35.31
N LEU A 429 21.65 41.47 -35.48
CA LEU A 429 22.41 40.29 -35.04
C LEU A 429 22.37 40.15 -33.51
N ASN A 430 22.59 41.25 -32.79
CA ASN A 430 22.62 41.23 -31.33
C ASN A 430 21.25 40.83 -30.76
N ASN A 431 20.15 41.31 -31.36
CA ASN A 431 18.79 40.90 -30.98
C ASN A 431 18.52 39.42 -31.32
N ALA A 432 18.99 38.90 -32.45
CA ALA A 432 18.88 37.48 -32.78
C ALA A 432 19.64 36.60 -31.76
N ILE A 433 20.87 36.97 -31.40
CA ILE A 433 21.65 36.27 -30.36
C ILE A 433 20.97 36.35 -28.98
N SER A 434 20.44 37.52 -28.60
CA SER A 434 19.67 37.67 -27.35
C SER A 434 18.42 36.78 -27.33
N HIS A 435 17.71 36.70 -28.47
CA HIS A 435 16.54 35.83 -28.61
C HIS A 435 16.92 34.36 -28.48
N THR A 436 18.01 33.92 -29.11
CA THR A 436 18.56 32.57 -28.96
C THR A 436 18.81 32.22 -27.50
N GLY A 437 19.32 33.17 -26.71
CA GLY A 437 19.45 33.01 -25.26
C GLY A 437 18.11 32.73 -24.55
N LYS A 438 17.11 33.57 -24.79
CA LYS A 438 15.74 33.42 -24.24
C LYS A 438 15.04 32.13 -24.71
N THR A 439 15.33 31.68 -25.93
CA THR A 439 14.82 30.41 -26.48
C THR A 439 15.35 29.23 -25.69
N TYR A 440 16.66 29.18 -25.39
CA TYR A 440 17.23 28.11 -24.58
C TYR A 440 16.74 28.13 -23.13
N GLU A 441 16.57 29.31 -22.52
CA GLU A 441 15.90 29.42 -21.21
C GLU A 441 14.48 28.84 -21.25
N THR A 442 13.70 29.16 -22.29
CA THR A 442 12.34 28.61 -22.51
C THR A 442 12.36 27.09 -22.68
N VAL A 443 13.30 26.56 -23.46
CA VAL A 443 13.49 25.09 -23.61
C VAL A 443 13.84 24.45 -22.25
N GLY A 444 14.64 25.09 -21.42
CA GLY A 444 14.94 24.65 -20.05
C GLY A 444 13.70 24.52 -19.17
N GLU A 445 12.78 25.49 -19.23
CA GLU A 445 11.49 25.41 -18.53
C GLU A 445 10.59 24.30 -19.11
N MET A 446 10.53 24.15 -20.43
CA MET A 446 9.79 23.05 -21.07
C MET A 446 10.28 21.67 -20.58
N PHE A 447 11.60 21.47 -20.44
CA PHE A 447 12.15 20.25 -19.85
C PHE A 447 11.73 20.07 -18.39
N ALA A 448 11.63 21.14 -17.60
CA ALA A 448 11.24 21.07 -16.20
C ALA A 448 9.76 20.69 -16.01
N GLU A 449 8.87 21.15 -16.90
CA GLU A 449 7.44 20.85 -16.87
C GLU A 449 7.09 19.48 -17.46
N GLN A 450 7.86 19.00 -18.45
CA GLN A 450 7.55 17.79 -19.21
C GLN A 450 7.18 16.54 -18.38
N PRO A 451 7.86 16.21 -17.25
CA PRO A 451 7.53 15.03 -16.44
C PRO A 451 6.07 14.93 -15.99
N LYS A 452 5.35 16.06 -15.87
CA LYS A 452 3.92 16.09 -15.54
C LYS A 452 3.04 15.45 -16.62
N ASN A 453 3.49 15.48 -17.88
CA ASN A 453 2.75 14.99 -19.04
C ASN A 453 2.92 13.47 -19.25
N ASP A 454 4.03 12.88 -18.83
CA ASP A 454 4.41 11.51 -19.22
C ASP A 454 5.00 10.64 -18.09
N LEU A 455 6.12 11.04 -17.48
CA LEU A 455 6.84 10.25 -16.47
C LEU A 455 6.02 10.05 -15.21
N PHE A 456 5.21 11.02 -14.81
CA PHE A 456 4.32 10.88 -13.64
C PHE A 456 3.25 9.80 -13.88
N LEU A 457 2.64 9.76 -15.06
CA LEU A 457 1.68 8.71 -15.42
C LEU A 457 2.35 7.32 -15.48
N MET A 458 3.58 7.24 -15.98
CA MET A 458 4.36 6.00 -15.96
C MET A 458 4.63 5.54 -14.52
N LEU A 459 5.15 6.42 -13.66
CA LEU A 459 5.44 6.12 -12.25
C LEU A 459 4.19 5.74 -11.45
N ASP A 460 3.04 6.37 -11.74
CA ASP A 460 1.77 6.04 -11.09
C ASP A 460 1.25 4.66 -11.53
N THR A 461 1.40 4.28 -12.81
CA THR A 461 1.11 2.92 -13.30
C THR A 461 2.06 1.87 -12.72
N LEU A 462 3.37 2.14 -12.68
CA LEU A 462 4.35 1.21 -12.10
C LEU A 462 4.08 0.97 -10.61
N SER A 463 3.72 2.02 -9.87
CA SER A 463 3.33 1.93 -8.46
C SER A 463 2.09 1.07 -8.22
N LEU A 464 1.11 1.07 -9.13
CA LEU A 464 -0.04 0.14 -9.07
C LEU A 464 0.44 -1.31 -9.19
N TYR A 465 1.33 -1.59 -10.15
CA TYR A 465 1.84 -2.95 -10.37
C TYR A 465 2.74 -3.45 -9.24
N GLN A 466 3.51 -2.60 -8.57
CA GLN A 466 4.25 -3.01 -7.36
C GLN A 466 3.30 -3.47 -6.25
N GLY A 467 2.20 -2.74 -6.00
CA GLY A 467 1.16 -3.16 -5.06
C GLY A 467 0.55 -4.51 -5.44
N LEU A 468 0.10 -4.67 -6.69
CA LEU A 468 -0.47 -5.93 -7.18
C LEU A 468 0.51 -7.11 -7.13
N LEU A 469 1.80 -6.87 -7.40
CA LEU A 469 2.84 -7.90 -7.36
C LEU A 469 3.15 -8.35 -5.92
N SER A 470 3.14 -7.41 -4.97
CA SER A 470 3.39 -7.71 -3.54
C SER A 470 2.36 -8.64 -2.89
N ASN A 471 1.14 -8.75 -3.45
CA ASN A 471 0.10 -9.66 -2.97
C ASN A 471 0.35 -11.14 -3.35
N PHE A 472 1.00 -11.40 -4.50
CA PHE A 472 1.10 -12.75 -5.04
C PHE A 472 1.96 -13.75 -4.23
N PRO A 473 3.06 -13.38 -3.55
CA PRO A 473 3.83 -14.29 -2.70
C PRO A 473 2.95 -15.04 -1.68
N ASP A 474 2.06 -14.32 -1.01
CA ASP A 474 1.12 -14.88 -0.03
C ASP A 474 0.08 -15.77 -0.72
N ILE A 475 -0.59 -15.27 -1.76
CA ILE A 475 -1.63 -16.04 -2.48
C ILE A 475 -1.06 -17.35 -3.06
N ILE A 476 0.17 -17.33 -3.60
CA ILE A 476 0.87 -18.53 -4.11
C ILE A 476 1.21 -19.48 -2.96
N HIS A 477 1.57 -18.96 -1.77
CA HIS A 477 1.79 -19.79 -0.59
C HIS A 477 0.50 -20.48 -0.13
N LEU A 478 -0.66 -19.84 -0.22
CA LEU A 478 -1.97 -20.46 0.06
C LEU A 478 -2.20 -21.70 -0.82
N GLN A 479 -1.95 -21.58 -2.13
CA GLN A 479 -2.11 -22.69 -3.06
C GLN A 479 -1.11 -23.83 -2.81
N LYS A 480 0.15 -23.51 -2.51
CA LYS A 480 1.16 -24.52 -2.16
C LYS A 480 0.82 -25.26 -0.86
N GLY A 481 0.28 -24.56 0.14
CA GLY A 481 -0.27 -25.18 1.35
C GLY A 481 -1.42 -26.14 1.04
N ALA A 482 -2.35 -25.73 0.18
CA ALA A 482 -3.47 -26.58 -0.25
C ALA A 482 -2.99 -27.83 -1.01
N PHE A 483 -2.00 -27.72 -1.90
CA PHE A 483 -1.40 -28.88 -2.58
C PHE A 483 -0.67 -29.83 -1.62
N ALA A 484 0.06 -29.28 -0.63
CA ALA A 484 0.70 -30.11 0.40
C ALA A 484 -0.35 -30.94 1.16
N LYS A 485 -1.50 -30.34 1.51
CA LYS A 485 -2.60 -31.05 2.19
C LYS A 485 -3.26 -32.13 1.33
N VAL A 486 -3.39 -31.93 0.01
CA VAL A 486 -3.86 -33.00 -0.92
C VAL A 486 -2.87 -34.16 -1.00
N LYS A 487 -1.56 -33.87 -1.11
CA LYS A 487 -0.51 -34.89 -1.14
C LYS A 487 -0.46 -35.67 0.20
N GLU A 488 -0.63 -34.97 1.33
CA GLU A 488 -0.72 -35.56 2.66
C GLU A 488 -1.96 -36.46 2.81
N SER A 489 -3.15 -35.96 2.44
CA SER A 489 -4.41 -36.70 2.57
C SER A 489 -4.46 -37.95 1.69
N GLN A 490 -3.95 -37.88 0.45
CA GLN A 490 -3.89 -39.06 -0.42
C GLN A 490 -2.98 -40.14 0.20
N ARG A 491 -1.79 -39.77 0.66
CA ARG A 491 -0.88 -40.73 1.32
C ARG A 491 -1.52 -41.39 2.54
N MET A 492 -2.29 -40.65 3.35
CA MET A 492 -2.99 -41.24 4.49
C MET A 492 -4.19 -42.10 4.11
N SER A 493 -4.84 -41.84 2.97
CA SER A 493 -5.82 -42.76 2.37
C SER A 493 -5.15 -44.06 1.92
N ASP A 494 -4.02 -43.95 1.20
CA ASP A 494 -3.23 -45.09 0.71
C ASP A 494 -2.65 -45.94 1.88
N GLU A 495 -2.31 -45.31 3.01
CA GLU A 495 -1.90 -45.97 4.27
C GLU A 495 -3.09 -46.59 5.05
N GLY A 496 -4.34 -46.45 4.58
CA GLY A 496 -5.54 -46.96 5.25
C GLY A 496 -5.91 -46.20 6.53
N ARG A 497 -5.44 -44.96 6.68
CA ARG A 497 -5.61 -44.12 7.88
C ARG A 497 -6.67 -43.03 7.72
N MET A 498 -7.13 -42.78 6.51
CA MET A 498 -8.17 -41.79 6.16
C MET A 498 -9.15 -42.41 5.17
N ASP A 499 -10.44 -42.06 5.26
CA ASP A 499 -11.44 -42.48 4.29
C ASP A 499 -11.23 -41.76 2.94
N GLN A 500 -11.36 -42.49 1.83
CA GLN A 500 -11.18 -41.91 0.49
C GLN A 500 -12.15 -40.75 0.21
N GLU A 501 -13.37 -40.78 0.77
CA GLU A 501 -14.34 -39.68 0.66
C GLU A 501 -13.85 -38.39 1.35
N GLU A 502 -13.12 -38.50 2.48
CA GLU A 502 -12.53 -37.35 3.17
C GLU A 502 -11.36 -36.76 2.36
N ALA A 503 -10.50 -37.62 1.81
CA ALA A 503 -9.40 -37.24 0.92
C ALA A 503 -9.92 -36.58 -0.38
N ASP A 504 -10.99 -37.09 -0.98
CA ASP A 504 -11.64 -36.52 -2.15
C ASP A 504 -12.32 -35.17 -1.83
N GLY A 505 -12.86 -35.01 -0.61
CA GLY A 505 -13.35 -33.74 -0.10
C GLY A 505 -12.24 -32.67 -0.02
N ILE A 506 -11.07 -33.02 0.50
CA ILE A 506 -9.88 -32.16 0.56
C ILE A 506 -9.42 -31.79 -0.86
N ARG A 507 -9.33 -32.77 -1.76
CA ARG A 507 -8.99 -32.59 -3.19
C ARG A 507 -9.97 -31.64 -3.88
N LYS A 508 -11.28 -31.79 -3.65
CA LYS A 508 -12.33 -30.92 -4.22
C LYS A 508 -12.22 -29.47 -3.75
N ARG A 509 -11.89 -29.24 -2.46
CA ARG A 509 -11.71 -27.88 -1.92
C ARG A 509 -10.39 -27.25 -2.40
N CYS A 510 -9.32 -28.03 -2.53
CA CYS A 510 -8.07 -27.57 -3.15
C CYS A 510 -8.24 -27.12 -4.61
N ARG A 511 -9.10 -27.80 -5.39
CA ARG A 511 -9.47 -27.33 -6.74
C ARG A 511 -10.04 -25.91 -6.71
N VAL A 512 -10.91 -25.57 -5.77
CA VAL A 512 -11.52 -24.21 -5.70
C VAL A 512 -10.44 -23.12 -5.60
N VAL A 513 -9.45 -23.30 -4.72
CA VAL A 513 -8.33 -22.37 -4.57
C VAL A 513 -7.47 -22.31 -5.84
N GLY A 514 -7.20 -23.46 -6.46
CA GLY A 514 -6.38 -23.56 -7.68
C GLY A 514 -7.04 -22.95 -8.92
N PHE A 515 -8.36 -23.09 -9.07
CA PHE A 515 -9.13 -22.42 -10.12
C PHE A 515 -9.16 -20.90 -9.88
N ALA A 516 -9.37 -20.45 -8.63
CA ALA A 516 -9.38 -19.04 -8.28
C ALA A 516 -8.04 -18.35 -8.55
N LEU A 517 -6.92 -18.96 -8.15
CA LEU A 517 -5.58 -18.43 -8.43
C LEU A 517 -5.29 -18.38 -9.94
N GLN A 518 -5.67 -19.40 -10.72
CA GLN A 518 -5.50 -19.35 -12.18
C GLN A 518 -6.34 -18.25 -12.84
N ALA A 519 -7.59 -18.06 -12.38
CA ALA A 519 -8.45 -16.98 -12.84
C ALA A 519 -7.86 -15.60 -12.52
N GLU A 520 -7.27 -15.45 -11.33
CA GLU A 520 -6.59 -14.23 -10.90
C GLU A 520 -5.31 -13.94 -11.70
N MET A 521 -4.47 -14.95 -11.91
CA MET A 521 -3.27 -14.87 -12.76
C MET A 521 -3.62 -14.45 -14.19
N ASN A 522 -4.69 -15.01 -14.75
CA ASN A 522 -5.16 -14.66 -16.09
C ASN A 522 -5.71 -13.22 -16.14
N HIS A 523 -6.52 -12.79 -15.17
CA HIS A 523 -6.99 -11.40 -15.07
C HIS A 523 -5.83 -10.41 -14.94
N PHE A 524 -4.86 -10.69 -14.07
CA PHE A 524 -3.64 -9.90 -13.93
C PHE A 524 -2.88 -9.77 -15.26
N HIS A 525 -2.71 -10.88 -16.00
CA HIS A 525 -2.03 -10.87 -17.29
C HIS A 525 -2.77 -10.07 -18.37
N GLU A 526 -4.09 -10.11 -18.40
CA GLU A 526 -4.92 -9.33 -19.32
C GLU A 526 -4.83 -7.83 -19.02
N ARG A 527 -5.02 -7.47 -17.75
CA ARG A 527 -4.92 -6.08 -17.28
C ARG A 527 -3.51 -5.51 -17.54
N ARG A 528 -2.46 -6.28 -17.25
CA ARG A 528 -1.05 -5.93 -17.55
C ARG A 528 -0.84 -5.59 -19.02
N VAL A 529 -1.37 -6.39 -19.94
CA VAL A 529 -1.21 -6.13 -21.39
C VAL A 529 -1.93 -4.83 -21.79
N ALA A 530 -3.12 -4.58 -21.27
CA ALA A 530 -3.85 -3.33 -21.53
C ALA A 530 -3.13 -2.10 -20.96
N ASP A 531 -2.68 -2.17 -19.70
CA ASP A 531 -2.05 -1.04 -19.00
C ASP A 531 -0.68 -0.69 -19.54
N PHE A 532 0.22 -1.67 -19.71
CA PHE A 532 1.55 -1.38 -20.25
C PHE A 532 1.47 -0.88 -21.70
N LYS A 533 0.51 -1.37 -22.50
CA LYS A 533 0.22 -0.81 -23.83
C LYS A 533 -0.23 0.65 -23.74
N ARG A 534 -1.21 0.97 -22.89
CA ARG A 534 -1.71 2.36 -22.71
C ARG A 534 -0.61 3.29 -22.17
N MET A 535 0.16 2.84 -21.19
CA MET A 535 1.28 3.58 -20.59
C MET A 535 2.35 3.93 -21.63
N MET A 536 2.84 2.93 -22.38
CA MET A 536 3.88 3.16 -23.40
C MET A 536 3.35 3.99 -24.58
N GLN A 537 2.09 3.81 -24.99
CA GLN A 537 1.47 4.65 -26.02
C GLN A 537 1.31 6.11 -25.56
N SER A 538 0.97 6.35 -24.29
CA SER A 538 0.86 7.70 -23.75
C SER A 538 2.24 8.37 -23.68
N TYR A 539 3.22 7.68 -23.08
CA TYR A 539 4.60 8.16 -22.95
C TYR A 539 5.20 8.56 -24.31
N LEU A 540 5.15 7.67 -25.31
CA LEU A 540 5.74 7.94 -26.63
C LEU A 540 5.04 9.09 -27.36
N LYS A 541 3.70 9.21 -27.25
CA LYS A 541 2.96 10.34 -27.83
C LYS A 541 3.37 11.68 -27.22
N GLN A 542 3.49 11.73 -25.89
CA GLN A 542 3.87 12.96 -25.18
C GLN A 542 5.33 13.35 -25.46
N GLN A 543 6.25 12.38 -25.55
CA GLN A 543 7.63 12.60 -25.97
C GLN A 543 7.72 13.14 -27.40
N ILE A 544 6.93 12.61 -28.35
CA ILE A 544 6.86 13.14 -29.73
C ILE A 544 6.40 14.61 -29.73
N VAL A 545 5.29 14.91 -29.02
CA VAL A 545 4.75 16.28 -28.93
C VAL A 545 5.76 17.23 -28.26
N PHE A 546 6.47 16.76 -27.24
CA PHE A 546 7.51 17.53 -26.55
C PHE A 546 8.65 17.92 -27.50
N TYR A 547 9.30 16.95 -28.16
CA TYR A 547 10.41 17.26 -29.07
C TYR A 547 9.96 18.10 -30.27
N GLN A 548 8.75 17.90 -30.79
CA GLN A 548 8.17 18.78 -31.82
C GLN A 548 8.06 20.24 -31.36
N ARG A 549 7.60 20.49 -30.12
CA ARG A 549 7.56 21.85 -29.55
C ARG A 549 8.96 22.44 -29.39
N VAL A 550 9.95 21.65 -28.97
CA VAL A 550 11.36 22.10 -28.87
C VAL A 550 11.89 22.49 -30.26
N SER A 551 11.68 21.65 -31.29
CA SER A 551 12.04 21.98 -32.67
C SER A 551 11.41 23.28 -33.15
N GLN A 552 10.11 23.51 -32.87
CA GLN A 552 9.42 24.75 -33.25
C GLN A 552 10.03 26.00 -32.60
N GLN A 553 10.50 25.94 -31.35
CA GLN A 553 11.20 27.07 -30.70
C GLN A 553 12.54 27.36 -31.38
N LEU A 554 13.29 26.31 -31.73
CA LEU A 554 14.58 26.45 -32.43
C LEU A 554 14.39 26.97 -33.86
N GLU A 555 13.41 26.46 -34.62
CA GLU A 555 13.08 26.93 -35.97
C GLU A 555 12.64 28.40 -35.98
N LYS A 556 11.80 28.82 -35.01
CA LYS A 556 11.37 30.22 -34.88
C LYS A 556 12.55 31.15 -34.66
N THR A 557 13.52 30.71 -33.85
CA THR A 557 14.72 31.47 -33.50
C THR A 557 15.71 31.53 -34.65
N LEU A 558 15.90 30.42 -35.37
CA LEU A 558 16.77 30.35 -36.55
C LEU A 558 16.37 31.39 -37.60
N ARG A 559 15.07 31.60 -37.84
CA ARG A 559 14.57 32.60 -38.81
C ARG A 559 14.94 34.05 -38.49
N MET A 560 15.40 34.35 -37.28
CA MET A 560 15.93 35.68 -36.95
C MET A 560 17.30 35.95 -37.58
N TYR A 561 17.97 34.92 -38.10
CA TYR A 561 19.27 35.03 -38.77
C TYR A 561 19.16 35.11 -40.30
N ASP A 562 17.98 34.90 -40.88
CA ASP A 562 17.78 34.77 -42.34
C ASP A 562 18.00 36.08 -43.13
N ASN A 563 17.98 37.24 -42.47
CA ASN A 563 18.04 38.57 -43.10
C ASN A 563 19.01 39.54 -42.37
N LEU A 564 20.14 39.01 -41.87
CA LEU A 564 21.17 39.78 -41.13
C LEU A 564 22.30 40.30 -42.03
#